data_AF-A0A931DD00-F1
#
_entry.id   AF-A0A931DD00-F1
#
_cell.length_a   1.000
_cell.length_b   1.000
_cell.length_c   1.000
_cell.angle_alpha   90.00
_cell.angle_beta   90.00
_cell.angle_gamma   90.00
#
_symmetry.space_group_name_H-M   'P 1'
#
loop_
_entity.id
_entity.type
_entity.pdbx_description
1 polymer ?
#
loop_
_entity_poly.entity_id
_entity_poly.type
_entity_poly.pdbx_seq_one_letter_code
_entity_poly.pdbx_strand_id
1 'polypeptide(L)'
;MSYPPFTSASRQEPPKHLPLYGASLTQAVARFFTKYAVFSGRASRSEYWWVQLASALLGLALSVVFTVVALGVGAGVGLTSSALGAYPDEGTAAGTLIGGATAGVVVLLYVGLLAIGLALLIPSIAVCVRRLHDAGFSGWWYLLNLIPGGSIAVLIFTIMPSVAEGARFDDPPFGYPHPFNAPYLYSGYTPPPSP
;
A
#
# COMPACT_ATOMS: atom_id res chain seq x y z
N MET A 1 -37.90 -10.11 22.26
CA MET A 1 -37.38 -9.40 21.07
C MET A 1 -36.98 -10.46 20.04
N SER A 2 -37.84 -10.74 19.07
CA SER A 2 -37.51 -11.65 17.97
C SER A 2 -36.65 -10.91 16.95
N TYR A 3 -35.46 -11.44 16.65
CA TYR A 3 -34.66 -10.94 15.55
C TYR A 3 -35.40 -11.22 14.23
N PRO A 4 -35.50 -10.24 13.31
CA PRO A 4 -36.05 -10.50 12.00
C PRO A 4 -35.15 -11.52 11.26
N PRO A 5 -35.72 -12.41 10.43
CA PRO A 5 -34.94 -13.36 9.65
C PRO A 5 -34.02 -12.61 8.66
N PHE A 6 -32.81 -13.12 8.48
CA PHE A 6 -31.82 -12.59 7.52
C PHE A 6 -32.37 -12.70 6.09
N THR A 7 -33.04 -11.65 5.62
CA THR A 7 -33.29 -11.46 4.19
C THR A 7 -32.01 -10.90 3.57
N SER A 8 -31.70 -11.29 2.33
CA SER A 8 -30.48 -10.91 1.58
C SER A 8 -30.34 -9.40 1.30
N ALA A 9 -31.20 -8.56 1.88
CA ALA A 9 -31.25 -7.12 1.76
C ALA A 9 -30.62 -6.43 2.99
N SER A 10 -29.28 -6.47 3.08
CA SER A 10 -28.43 -5.36 3.55
C SER A 10 -26.99 -5.83 3.82
N ARG A 11 -26.28 -6.28 2.77
CA ARG A 11 -24.81 -6.09 2.76
C ARG A 11 -24.53 -4.59 2.55
N GLN A 12 -24.95 -3.75 3.48
CA GLN A 12 -24.56 -2.35 3.46
C GLN A 12 -23.10 -2.30 3.90
N GLU A 13 -22.21 -1.91 3.00
CA GLU A 13 -20.79 -1.80 3.31
C GLU A 13 -20.61 -0.86 4.51
N PRO A 14 -19.80 -1.24 5.52
CA PRO A 14 -19.44 -0.37 6.62
C PRO A 14 -19.02 1.01 6.10
N PRO A 15 -19.57 2.09 6.69
CA PRO A 15 -19.22 3.43 6.30
C PRO A 15 -17.71 3.65 6.42
N LYS A 16 -17.19 4.57 5.60
CA LYS A 16 -15.76 4.65 5.29
C LYS A 16 -14.85 4.71 6.54
N HIS A 17 -15.24 5.36 7.62
CA HIS A 17 -14.39 5.49 8.82
C HIS A 17 -14.32 4.19 9.66
N LEU A 18 -15.21 3.21 9.45
CA LEU A 18 -15.17 1.90 10.11
C LEU A 18 -14.31 0.87 9.35
N PRO A 19 -13.74 -0.15 10.03
CA PRO A 19 -13.02 -1.24 9.37
C PRO A 19 -13.97 -2.14 8.57
N LEU A 20 -13.53 -2.59 7.39
CA LEU A 20 -14.29 -3.53 6.56
C LEU A 20 -13.78 -4.97 6.77
N TYR A 21 -14.51 -5.78 7.53
CA TYR A 21 -14.17 -7.19 7.71
C TYR A 21 -14.58 -8.02 6.50
N GLY A 22 -13.71 -8.94 6.05
CA GLY A 22 -13.99 -9.79 4.88
C GLY A 22 -13.95 -9.04 3.55
N ALA A 23 -13.18 -7.96 3.46
CA ALA A 23 -13.03 -7.17 2.24
C ALA A 23 -12.56 -8.03 1.05
N SER A 24 -13.13 -7.80 -0.14
CA SER A 24 -12.57 -8.29 -1.39
C SER A 24 -11.37 -7.43 -1.84
N LEU A 25 -10.55 -7.95 -2.77
CA LEU A 25 -9.42 -7.24 -3.33
C LEU A 25 -9.80 -5.83 -3.84
N THR A 26 -10.87 -5.74 -4.63
CA THR A 26 -11.31 -4.49 -5.26
C THR A 26 -11.79 -3.48 -4.22
N GLN A 27 -12.52 -3.94 -3.19
CA GLN A 27 -12.95 -3.08 -2.08
C GLN A 27 -11.77 -2.55 -1.27
N ALA A 28 -10.78 -3.40 -0.99
CA ALA A 28 -9.58 -3.02 -0.25
C ALA A 28 -8.76 -1.97 -1.02
N VAL A 29 -8.52 -2.20 -2.32
CA VAL A 29 -7.81 -1.26 -3.19
C VAL A 29 -8.57 0.06 -3.36
N ALA A 30 -9.90 0.02 -3.53
CA ALA A 30 -10.70 1.24 -3.58
C ALA A 30 -10.58 2.05 -2.28
N ARG A 31 -10.70 1.39 -1.12
CA ARG A 31 -10.52 2.05 0.18
C ARG A 31 -9.10 2.60 0.38
N PHE A 32 -8.08 1.94 -0.14
CA PHE A 32 -6.70 2.40 -0.09
C PHE A 32 -6.53 3.77 -0.75
N PHE A 33 -6.97 3.92 -2.01
CA PHE A 33 -6.87 5.20 -2.71
C PHE A 33 -7.83 6.26 -2.15
N THR A 34 -8.99 5.85 -1.63
CA THR A 34 -9.95 6.80 -1.03
C THR A 34 -9.46 7.31 0.34
N LYS A 35 -8.61 6.56 1.04
CA LYS A 35 -8.03 6.90 2.36
C LYS A 35 -6.52 7.10 2.26
N TYR A 36 -6.06 7.78 1.21
CA TYR A 36 -4.64 7.84 0.88
C TYR A 36 -3.78 8.54 1.96
N ALA A 37 -4.32 9.55 2.64
CA ALA A 37 -3.61 10.30 3.69
C ALA A 37 -4.44 10.40 4.99
N VAL A 38 -5.29 9.39 5.24
CA VAL A 38 -6.10 9.32 6.46
C VAL A 38 -5.45 8.31 7.41
N PHE A 39 -4.87 8.83 8.49
CA PHE A 39 -4.19 8.04 9.52
C PHE A 39 -5.10 7.61 10.68
N SER A 40 -6.25 8.27 10.83
CA SER A 40 -7.25 7.90 11.83
C SER A 40 -8.13 6.74 11.36
N GLY A 41 -8.81 6.13 12.32
CA GLY A 41 -9.62 4.94 12.13
C GLY A 41 -8.81 3.65 12.11
N ARG A 42 -9.52 2.58 11.72
CA ARG A 42 -9.01 1.21 11.72
C ARG A 42 -9.06 0.58 10.33
N ALA A 43 -8.17 -0.38 10.12
CA ALA A 43 -8.16 -1.26 8.95
C ALA A 43 -8.18 -2.70 9.43
N SER A 44 -9.12 -3.50 8.91
CA SER A 44 -9.18 -4.92 9.24
C SER A 44 -7.99 -5.68 8.63
N ARG A 45 -7.77 -6.92 9.10
CA ARG A 45 -6.76 -7.84 8.52
C ARG A 45 -6.93 -8.00 7.00
N SER A 46 -8.15 -8.24 6.52
CA SER A 46 -8.41 -8.42 5.10
C SER A 46 -8.20 -7.14 4.28
N GLU A 47 -8.57 -5.97 4.82
CA GLU A 47 -8.33 -4.69 4.14
C GLU A 47 -6.82 -4.42 4.01
N TYR A 48 -6.04 -4.73 5.04
CA TYR A 48 -4.58 -4.58 5.03
C TYR A 48 -3.90 -5.57 4.07
N TRP A 49 -4.14 -6.88 4.23
CA TRP A 49 -3.39 -7.90 3.50
C TRP A 49 -3.68 -7.92 2.00
N TRP A 50 -4.91 -7.61 1.58
CA TRP A 50 -5.20 -7.47 0.15
C TRP A 50 -4.46 -6.29 -0.48
N VAL A 51 -4.37 -5.17 0.23
CA VAL A 51 -3.57 -4.02 -0.21
C VAL A 51 -2.10 -4.38 -0.28
N GLN A 52 -1.54 -5.04 0.74
CA GLN A 52 -0.12 -5.43 0.71
C GLN A 52 0.19 -6.41 -0.43
N LEU A 53 -0.70 -7.37 -0.71
CA LEU A 53 -0.55 -8.27 -1.85
C LEU A 53 -0.63 -7.50 -3.18
N ALA A 54 -1.62 -6.63 -3.34
CA ALA A 54 -1.78 -5.83 -4.56
C ALA A 54 -0.57 -4.91 -4.80
N SER A 55 -0.09 -4.23 -3.76
CA SER A 55 1.11 -3.37 -3.81
C SER A 55 2.36 -4.18 -4.12
N ALA A 56 2.52 -5.38 -3.55
CA ALA A 56 3.66 -6.25 -3.84
C ALA A 56 3.66 -6.74 -5.29
N LEU A 57 2.51 -7.16 -5.82
CA LEU A 57 2.38 -7.60 -7.22
C LEU A 57 2.60 -6.45 -8.20
N LEU A 58 2.03 -5.27 -7.92
CA LEU A 58 2.26 -4.07 -8.73
C LEU A 58 3.74 -3.67 -8.72
N GLY A 59 4.37 -3.63 -7.54
CA GLY A 59 5.78 -3.31 -7.39
C GLY A 59 6.68 -4.31 -8.12
N LEU A 60 6.40 -5.61 -8.02
CA LEU A 60 7.12 -6.65 -8.76
C LEU A 60 6.96 -6.47 -10.27
N ALA A 61 5.74 -6.30 -10.77
CA ALA A 61 5.48 -6.10 -12.20
C ALA A 61 6.20 -4.87 -12.74
N LEU A 62 6.13 -3.73 -12.04
CA LEU A 62 6.84 -2.52 -12.42
C LEU A 62 8.36 -2.73 -12.39
N SER A 63 8.89 -3.38 -11.36
CA SER A 63 10.34 -3.64 -11.25
C SER A 63 10.86 -4.49 -12.43
N VAL A 64 10.11 -5.51 -12.84
CA VAL A 64 10.47 -6.38 -13.96
C VAL A 64 10.41 -5.60 -15.26
N VAL A 65 9.33 -4.87 -15.52
CA VAL A 65 9.18 -4.07 -16.75
C VAL A 65 10.31 -3.05 -16.88
N PHE A 66 10.56 -2.26 -15.83
CA PHE A 66 11.63 -1.25 -15.86
C PHE A 66 13.02 -1.88 -16.01
N THR A 67 13.28 -3.01 -15.36
CA THR A 67 14.58 -3.71 -15.48
C THR A 67 14.78 -4.30 -16.87
N VAL A 68 13.75 -4.92 -17.46
CA VAL A 68 13.82 -5.47 -18.82
C VAL A 68 14.05 -4.36 -19.85
N VAL A 69 13.33 -3.23 -19.71
CA VAL A 69 13.52 -2.07 -20.58
C VAL A 69 14.94 -1.50 -20.42
N ALA A 70 15.42 -1.31 -19.19
CA ALA A 70 16.76 -0.79 -18.92
C ALA A 70 17.86 -1.72 -19.49
N LEU A 71 17.71 -3.04 -19.34
CA LEU A 71 18.63 -4.02 -19.90
C LEU A 71 18.61 -4.01 -21.43
N GLY A 72 17.42 -3.92 -22.06
CA GLY A 72 17.30 -3.83 -23.51
C GLY A 72 17.95 -2.57 -24.09
N VAL A 73 17.74 -1.43 -23.43
CA VAL A 73 18.37 -0.15 -23.77
C VAL A 73 19.89 -0.22 -23.61
N GLY A 74 20.39 -0.76 -22.49
CA GLY A 74 21.83 -0.93 -22.25
C GLY A 74 22.50 -1.91 -23.22
N ALA A 75 21.85 -3.04 -23.52
CA ALA A 75 22.36 -4.03 -24.47
C ALA A 75 22.44 -3.46 -25.89
N GLY A 76 21.39 -2.75 -26.34
CA GLY A 76 21.40 -2.09 -27.65
C GLY A 76 22.56 -1.12 -27.79
N VAL A 77 22.84 -0.35 -26.74
CA VAL A 77 23.94 0.62 -26.73
C VAL A 77 25.31 -0.04 -26.68
N GLY A 78 25.46 -1.17 -25.97
CA GLY A 78 26.67 -1.98 -26.02
C GLY A 78 26.99 -2.46 -27.43
N LEU A 79 25.99 -2.96 -28.16
CA LEU A 79 26.13 -3.39 -29.55
C LEU A 79 26.51 -2.22 -30.47
N THR A 80 25.83 -1.08 -30.38
CA THR A 80 26.17 0.11 -31.17
C THR A 80 27.57 0.64 -30.87
N SER A 81 27.97 0.66 -29.59
CA SER A 81 29.30 1.10 -29.17
C SER A 81 30.41 0.19 -29.71
N SER A 82 30.18 -1.14 -29.74
CA SER A 82 31.12 -2.08 -30.35
C SER A 82 31.25 -1.92 -31.87
N ALA A 83 30.16 -1.57 -32.57
CA ALA A 83 30.18 -1.35 -34.01
C ALA A 83 30.89 -0.04 -34.39
N LEU A 84 30.72 1.02 -33.59
CA LEU A 84 31.40 2.32 -33.79
C LEU A 84 32.89 2.24 -33.45
N GLY A 85 33.29 1.45 -32.46
CA GLY A 85 34.70 1.26 -32.08
C GLY A 85 35.57 0.58 -33.14
N ALA A 86 34.96 -0.03 -34.17
CA ALA A 86 35.67 -0.54 -35.34
C ALA A 86 36.23 0.58 -36.25
N TYR A 87 35.75 1.82 -36.09
CA TYR A 87 36.21 3.02 -36.80
C TYR A 87 36.84 3.99 -35.79
N PRO A 88 38.10 3.76 -35.40
CA PRO A 88 38.71 4.38 -34.21
C PRO A 88 38.86 5.90 -34.29
N ASP A 89 38.99 6.47 -35.50
CA ASP A 89 39.25 7.90 -35.70
C ASP A 89 37.99 8.78 -35.53
N GLU A 90 36.79 8.17 -35.57
CA GLU A 90 35.49 8.87 -35.55
C GLU A 90 34.53 8.32 -34.47
N GLY A 91 34.75 7.08 -34.01
CA GLY A 91 33.85 6.36 -33.11
C GLY A 91 33.94 6.74 -31.62
N THR A 92 35.05 7.35 -31.17
CA THR A 92 35.31 7.62 -29.75
C THR A 92 34.38 8.70 -29.17
N ALA A 93 34.18 9.81 -29.90
CA ALA A 93 33.28 10.88 -29.48
C ALA A 93 31.81 10.44 -29.55
N ALA A 94 31.42 9.76 -30.65
CA ALA A 94 30.07 9.24 -30.83
C ALA A 94 29.69 8.20 -29.76
N GLY A 95 30.57 7.24 -29.46
CA GLY A 95 30.34 6.24 -28.41
C GLY A 95 30.17 6.85 -27.02
N THR A 96 30.95 7.87 -26.69
CA THR A 96 30.83 8.60 -25.40
C THR A 96 29.49 9.32 -25.28
N LEU A 97 29.04 10.00 -26.34
CA LEU A 97 27.75 10.70 -26.35
C LEU A 97 26.56 9.74 -26.23
N ILE A 98 26.60 8.61 -26.97
CA ILE A 98 25.54 7.60 -26.93
C ILE A 98 25.50 6.91 -25.55
N GLY A 99 26.66 6.52 -25.01
CA GLY A 99 26.74 5.93 -23.66
C GLY A 99 26.22 6.87 -22.58
N GLY A 100 26.60 8.16 -22.63
CA GLY A 100 26.11 9.18 -21.72
C GLY A 100 24.60 9.41 -21.81
N ALA A 101 24.06 9.57 -23.03
CA ALA A 101 22.62 9.71 -23.24
C ALA A 101 21.84 8.49 -22.73
N THR A 102 22.36 7.28 -22.94
CA THR A 102 21.77 6.02 -22.47
C THR A 102 21.73 5.95 -20.95
N ALA A 103 22.83 6.26 -20.28
CA ALA A 103 22.87 6.32 -18.83
C ALA A 103 21.86 7.34 -18.30
N GLY A 104 21.75 8.51 -18.95
CA GLY A 104 20.74 9.52 -18.64
C GLY A 104 19.31 8.99 -18.74
N VAL A 105 18.96 8.31 -19.83
CA VAL A 105 17.62 7.70 -20.01
C VAL A 105 17.34 6.65 -18.96
N VAL A 106 18.29 5.74 -18.68
CA VAL A 106 18.12 4.70 -17.66
C VAL A 106 17.94 5.32 -16.27
N VAL A 107 18.71 6.35 -15.93
CA VAL A 107 18.54 7.11 -14.68
C VAL A 107 17.15 7.74 -14.62
N LEU A 108 16.68 8.39 -15.68
CA LEU A 108 15.34 8.99 -15.72
C LEU A 108 14.22 7.96 -15.54
N LEU A 109 14.37 6.76 -16.12
CA LEU A 109 13.43 5.66 -15.91
C LEU A 109 13.39 5.24 -14.43
N TYR A 110 14.55 5.04 -13.78
CA TYR A 110 14.59 4.68 -12.37
C TYR A 110 14.14 5.81 -11.44
N VAL A 111 14.39 7.08 -11.79
CA VAL A 111 13.84 8.25 -11.08
C VAL A 111 12.32 8.28 -11.20
N GLY A 112 11.76 7.97 -12.37
CA GLY A 112 10.32 7.84 -12.57
C GLY A 112 9.72 6.72 -11.72
N LEU A 113 10.37 5.54 -11.69
CA LEU A 113 9.97 4.43 -10.82
C LEU A 113 10.02 4.81 -9.34
N LEU A 114 11.07 5.50 -8.92
CA LEU A 114 11.22 6.02 -7.56
C LEU A 114 10.10 6.99 -7.21
N ALA A 115 9.74 7.91 -8.12
CA ALA A 115 8.66 8.87 -7.91
C ALA A 115 7.29 8.16 -7.69
N ILE A 116 7.01 7.10 -8.44
CA ILE A 116 5.81 6.27 -8.23
C ILE A 116 5.85 5.61 -6.85
N GLY A 117 7.00 5.05 -6.45
CA GLY A 117 7.19 4.47 -5.11
C GLY A 117 6.96 5.48 -3.99
N LEU A 118 7.45 6.70 -4.14
CA LEU A 118 7.25 7.79 -3.18
C LEU A 118 5.79 8.25 -3.10
N ALA A 119 5.08 8.31 -4.23
CA ALA A 119 3.66 8.65 -4.24
C ALA A 119 2.80 7.60 -3.51
N LEU A 120 3.17 6.33 -3.59
CA LEU A 120 2.50 5.22 -2.91
C LEU A 120 2.98 5.02 -1.46
N LEU A 121 4.07 5.66 -1.05
CA LEU A 121 4.62 5.54 0.30
C LEU A 121 3.64 6.04 1.36
N ILE A 122 3.06 7.24 1.16
CA ILE A 122 2.11 7.85 2.10
C ILE A 122 0.90 6.94 2.36
N PRO A 123 0.17 6.45 1.33
CA PRO A 123 -0.98 5.58 1.57
C PRO A 123 -0.59 4.21 2.17
N SER A 124 0.59 3.67 1.85
CA SER A 124 1.10 2.45 2.50
C SER A 124 1.36 2.65 4.00
N ILE A 125 1.93 3.78 4.40
CA ILE A 125 2.10 4.12 5.82
C ILE A 125 0.73 4.29 6.47
N ALA A 126 -0.19 5.02 5.84
CA ALA A 126 -1.52 5.28 6.37
C ALA A 126 -2.31 3.99 6.64
N VAL A 127 -2.28 3.01 5.73
CA VAL A 127 -2.96 1.71 5.92
C VAL A 127 -2.32 0.90 7.06
N CYS A 128 -0.99 0.96 7.21
CA CYS A 128 -0.27 0.27 8.27
C CYS A 128 -0.58 0.86 9.65
N VAL A 129 -0.60 2.19 9.76
CA VAL A 129 -0.98 2.91 10.99
C VAL A 129 -2.41 2.55 11.41
N ARG A 130 -3.37 2.55 10.48
CA ARG A 130 -4.75 2.12 10.74
C ARG A 130 -4.84 0.66 11.17
N ARG A 131 -3.95 -0.19 10.69
CA ARG A 131 -3.89 -1.59 11.12
C ARG A 131 -3.28 -1.75 12.52
N LEU A 132 -2.28 -0.95 12.87
CA LEU A 132 -1.74 -0.88 14.22
C LEU A 132 -2.80 -0.42 15.23
N HIS A 133 -3.59 0.60 14.87
CA HIS A 133 -4.73 1.06 15.66
C HIS A 133 -5.77 -0.06 15.88
N ASP A 134 -6.03 -0.88 14.86
CA ASP A 134 -6.96 -2.02 14.97
C ASP A 134 -6.44 -3.12 15.90
N ALA A 135 -5.12 -3.30 15.97
CA ALA A 135 -4.46 -4.19 16.94
C ALA A 135 -4.29 -3.55 18.34
N GLY A 136 -4.75 -2.31 18.54
CA GLY A 136 -4.68 -1.61 19.83
C GLY A 136 -3.39 -0.83 20.08
N PHE A 137 -2.49 -0.73 19.10
CA PHE A 137 -1.22 0.01 19.21
C PHE A 137 -1.36 1.41 18.63
N SER A 138 -0.56 2.37 19.09
CA SER A 138 -0.49 3.70 18.45
C SER A 138 0.26 3.65 17.12
N GLY A 139 -0.07 4.55 16.18
CA GLY A 139 0.62 4.67 14.89
C GLY A 139 2.15 4.84 14.98
N TRP A 140 2.66 5.40 16.08
CA TRP A 140 4.11 5.54 16.34
C TRP A 140 4.89 4.24 16.31
N TRP A 141 4.25 3.09 16.57
CA TRP A 141 4.89 1.78 16.48
C TRP A 141 5.34 1.44 15.04
N TYR A 142 4.83 2.15 14.03
CA TYR A 142 5.34 2.05 12.66
C TYR A 142 6.83 2.39 12.55
N LEU A 143 7.34 3.29 13.39
CA LEU A 143 8.75 3.72 13.39
C LEU A 143 9.73 2.58 13.71
N LEU A 144 9.26 1.45 14.25
CA LEU A 144 10.10 0.27 14.40
C LEU A 144 10.67 -0.23 13.06
N ASN A 145 10.04 0.06 11.93
CA ASN A 145 10.60 -0.25 10.61
C ASN A 145 11.95 0.45 10.34
N LEU A 146 12.29 1.53 11.07
CA LEU A 146 13.56 2.24 10.92
C LEU A 146 14.73 1.53 11.62
N ILE A 147 14.44 0.62 12.56
CA ILE A 147 15.46 -0.13 13.29
C ILE A 147 15.66 -1.49 12.60
N PRO A 148 16.89 -1.97 12.41
CA PRO A 148 17.14 -3.31 11.88
C PRO A 148 16.39 -4.38 12.69
N GLY A 149 15.57 -5.19 12.01
CA GLY A 149 14.75 -6.23 12.63
C GLY A 149 13.41 -5.77 13.22
N GLY A 150 13.17 -4.48 13.39
CA GLY A 150 11.90 -3.96 13.94
C GLY A 150 10.71 -4.15 13.00
N SER A 151 10.94 -4.32 11.69
CA SER A 151 9.92 -4.69 10.72
C SER A 151 9.24 -6.02 11.03
N ILE A 152 9.93 -6.96 11.70
CA ILE A 152 9.37 -8.23 12.14
C ILE A 152 8.30 -7.99 13.21
N ALA A 153 8.56 -7.09 14.17
CA ALA A 153 7.57 -6.74 15.19
C ALA A 153 6.32 -6.10 14.57
N VAL A 154 6.48 -5.19 13.60
CA VAL A 154 5.35 -4.58 12.88
C VAL A 154 4.59 -5.64 12.07
N LEU A 155 5.28 -6.58 11.45
CA LEU A 155 4.64 -7.69 10.74
C LEU A 155 3.82 -8.56 11.69
N ILE A 156 4.36 -8.93 12.86
CA ILE A 156 3.62 -9.63 13.90
C ILE A 156 2.36 -8.83 14.27
N PHE A 157 2.50 -7.53 14.53
CA PHE A 157 1.37 -6.68 14.90
C PHE A 157 0.28 -6.64 13.83
N THR A 158 0.66 -6.61 12.55
CA THR A 158 -0.30 -6.60 11.44
C THR A 158 -1.07 -7.91 11.28
N ILE A 159 -0.60 -9.02 11.87
CA ILE A 159 -1.26 -10.34 11.87
C ILE A 159 -2.16 -10.52 13.09
N MET A 160 -1.92 -9.85 14.22
CA MET A 160 -2.68 -10.01 15.47
C MET A 160 -4.18 -9.77 15.33
N PRO A 161 -5.05 -10.33 16.19
CA PRO A 161 -6.49 -10.10 16.08
C PRO A 161 -6.84 -8.64 16.36
N SER A 162 -7.98 -8.19 15.84
CA SER A 162 -8.49 -6.87 16.21
C SER A 162 -8.93 -6.89 17.67
N VAL A 163 -8.69 -5.79 18.38
CA VAL A 163 -9.08 -5.64 19.79
C VAL A 163 -10.16 -4.57 19.93
N ALA A 164 -11.06 -4.75 20.90
CA ALA A 164 -12.14 -3.80 21.15
C ALA A 164 -11.62 -2.40 21.50
N GLU A 165 -10.50 -2.32 22.21
CA GLU A 165 -9.83 -1.07 22.58
C GLU A 165 -9.40 -0.23 21.37
N GLY A 166 -9.16 -0.85 20.21
CA GLY A 166 -8.80 -0.14 18.99
C GLY A 166 -9.90 0.83 18.53
N ALA A 167 -11.16 0.62 18.96
CA ALA A 167 -12.29 1.49 18.65
C ALA A 167 -12.12 2.94 19.16
N ARG A 168 -11.16 3.20 20.04
CA ARG A 168 -10.77 4.55 20.46
C ARG A 168 -10.12 5.40 19.37
N PHE A 169 -9.65 4.77 18.28
CA PHE A 169 -9.03 5.46 17.15
C PHE A 169 -10.02 5.73 16.00
N ASP A 170 -11.27 5.30 16.11
CA ASP A 170 -12.30 5.58 15.11
C ASP A 170 -12.79 7.03 15.23
N ASP A 171 -12.96 7.74 14.11
CA ASP A 171 -13.55 9.09 14.12
C ASP A 171 -15.04 8.99 13.75
N PRO A 172 -15.97 8.96 14.73
CA PRO A 172 -17.39 9.04 14.42
C PRO A 172 -17.73 10.45 13.87
N PRO A 173 -18.80 10.60 13.06
CA PRO A 173 -19.31 11.88 12.62
C PRO A 173 -19.75 12.70 13.81
N PHE A 174 -19.83 14.00 13.56
CA PHE A 174 -20.20 14.98 14.56
C PHE A 174 -21.54 14.65 15.25
N GLY A 175 -21.56 14.69 16.59
CA GLY A 175 -22.75 14.42 17.41
C GLY A 175 -22.97 12.95 17.78
N TYR A 176 -22.15 12.01 17.27
CA TYR A 176 -22.25 10.60 17.63
C TYR A 176 -21.27 10.24 18.77
N PRO A 177 -21.68 9.42 19.75
CA PRO A 177 -20.77 8.92 20.78
C PRO A 177 -19.68 8.05 20.16
N HIS A 178 -18.48 8.05 20.75
CA HIS A 178 -17.40 7.18 20.30
C HIS A 178 -17.84 5.71 20.31
N PRO A 179 -17.50 4.90 19.28
CA PRO A 179 -17.87 3.48 19.24
C PRO A 179 -17.41 2.68 20.46
N PHE A 180 -16.34 3.12 21.12
CA PHE A 180 -15.88 2.58 22.40
C PHE A 180 -16.92 2.73 23.53
N ASN A 181 -17.64 3.87 23.56
CA ASN A 181 -18.64 4.18 24.58
C ASN A 181 -20.05 3.69 24.19
N ALA A 182 -20.32 3.52 22.88
CA ALA A 182 -21.62 3.08 22.39
C ALA A 182 -21.52 2.27 21.07
N PRO A 183 -21.07 1.01 21.12
CA PRO A 183 -20.72 0.22 19.93
C PRO A 183 -21.90 -0.11 19.01
N TYR A 184 -23.15 0.02 19.49
CA TYR A 184 -24.36 -0.36 18.75
C TYR A 184 -25.03 0.81 18.01
N LEU A 185 -24.59 2.05 18.23
CA LEU A 185 -25.31 3.23 17.75
C LEU A 185 -24.96 3.64 16.31
N TYR A 186 -23.97 2.98 15.70
CA TYR A 186 -23.26 3.61 14.61
C TYR A 186 -23.82 3.33 13.20
N SER A 187 -24.50 2.20 12.93
CA SER A 187 -24.74 1.84 11.52
C SER A 187 -25.90 0.91 11.19
N GLY A 188 -26.65 0.34 12.14
CA GLY A 188 -27.56 -0.79 11.84
C GLY A 188 -26.84 -2.04 11.30
N TYR A 189 -25.54 -1.93 11.02
CA TYR A 189 -24.59 -2.98 10.69
C TYR A 189 -24.23 -3.70 11.99
N THR A 190 -24.68 -4.95 12.11
CA THR A 190 -24.13 -5.87 13.08
C THR A 190 -22.84 -6.43 12.48
N PRO A 191 -21.67 -6.21 13.08
CA PRO A 191 -20.46 -6.85 12.61
C PRO A 191 -20.66 -8.37 12.64
N PRO A 192 -20.13 -9.11 11.65
CA PRO A 192 -20.15 -10.57 11.74
C PRO A 192 -19.52 -11.00 13.06
N PRO A 193 -20.05 -12.06 13.72
CA PRO A 193 -19.45 -12.55 14.95
C PRO A 193 -17.96 -12.81 14.71
N SER A 194 -17.13 -12.32 15.63
CA SER A 194 -15.69 -12.59 15.61
C SER A 194 -15.47 -14.11 15.51
N PRO A 195 -14.57 -14.58 14.64
CA PRO A 195 -14.19 -16.00 14.62
C PRO A 195 -13.54 -16.41 15.95
#